data_AF-J1BBC1-F1
#
_entry.id   AF-J1BBC1-F1
#
_cell.length_a   1.000
_cell.length_b   1.000
_cell.length_c   1.000
_cell.angle_alpha   90.00
_cell.angle_beta   90.00
_cell.angle_gamma   90.00
#
_symmetry.space_group_name_H-M   'P 1'
#
loop_
_entity.id
_entity.type
_entity.pdbx_description
1 polymer ?
#
loop_
_entity_poly.entity_id
_entity_poly.type
_entity_poly.pdbx_seq_one_letter_code
_entity_poly.pdbx_strand_id
1 'polypeptide(L)'
;MTTRTFVLGTRGSRLALAQSSTVARAIEEAGAHLGEDVRVQLEVVRTHGDVSAAPLAALGGVGVFAAQLRLALLQGECDLAVHSFKDLPTAPTPGLRIAAVPQREDPRDALCAADGAT
;
A
#
# COMPACT_ATOMS: atom_id res chain seq x y z
N MET A 1 -4.43 23.34 18.86
CA MET A 1 -3.87 22.78 17.62
C MET A 1 -4.98 22.01 16.93
N THR A 2 -5.20 22.23 15.64
CA THR A 2 -6.17 21.45 14.85
C THR A 2 -5.49 20.21 14.32
N THR A 3 -6.02 19.03 14.65
CA THR A 3 -5.52 17.75 14.13
C THR A 3 -5.66 17.69 12.62
N ARG A 4 -4.59 17.34 11.91
CA ARG A 4 -4.61 17.09 10.46
C ARG A 4 -4.72 15.59 10.22
N THR A 5 -5.85 15.17 9.66
CA THR A 5 -6.10 13.75 9.34
C THR A 5 -5.85 13.49 7.86
N PHE A 6 -5.11 12.42 7.55
CA PHE A 6 -4.94 11.89 6.20
C PHE A 6 -5.61 10.52 6.06
N VAL A 7 -6.26 10.27 4.93
CA VAL A 7 -6.84 8.99 4.56
C VAL A 7 -5.84 8.20 3.71
N LEU A 8 -5.37 7.08 4.25
CA LEU A 8 -4.43 6.16 3.59
C LEU A 8 -5.18 4.98 2.99
N GLY A 9 -5.28 4.95 1.67
CA GLY A 9 -5.85 3.84 0.91
C GLY A 9 -4.94 2.60 0.94
N THR A 10 -5.52 1.44 1.26
CA THR A 10 -4.82 0.15 1.28
C THR A 10 -5.67 -1.00 0.77
N ARG A 11 -5.02 -2.12 0.42
CA ARG A 11 -5.70 -3.37 0.12
C ARG A 11 -6.12 -4.09 1.40
N GLY A 12 -7.12 -4.95 1.31
CA GLY A 12 -7.64 -5.69 2.47
C GLY A 12 -6.78 -6.85 2.97
N SER A 13 -5.71 -7.23 2.25
CA SER A 13 -4.85 -8.35 2.67
C SER A 13 -4.11 -8.06 3.98
N ARG A 14 -3.85 -9.08 4.79
CA ARG A 14 -3.11 -8.95 6.07
C ARG A 14 -1.76 -8.25 5.90
N LEU A 15 -1.02 -8.57 4.84
CA LEU A 15 0.28 -7.95 4.56
C LEU A 15 0.13 -6.47 4.18
N ALA A 16 -0.86 -6.13 3.35
CA ALA A 16 -1.10 -4.74 2.95
C ALA A 16 -1.50 -3.87 4.16
N LEU A 17 -2.38 -4.36 5.03
CA LEU A 17 -2.73 -3.68 6.28
C LEU A 17 -1.50 -3.48 7.18
N ALA A 18 -0.64 -4.48 7.32
CA ALA A 18 0.59 -4.36 8.10
C ALA A 18 1.55 -3.29 7.52
N GLN A 19 1.77 -3.31 6.20
CA GLN A 19 2.59 -2.30 5.51
C GLN A 19 2.03 -0.89 5.68
N SER A 20 0.72 -0.73 5.49
CA SER A 20 0.01 0.54 5.64
C SER A 20 0.05 1.07 7.07
N SER A 21 -0.15 0.22 8.07
CA SER A 21 -0.06 0.60 9.48
C SER A 21 1.36 1.04 9.87
N THR A 22 2.39 0.37 9.35
CA THR A 22 3.79 0.81 9.56
C THR A 22 4.03 2.21 8.99
N VAL A 23 3.56 2.47 7.77
CA VAL A 23 3.70 3.80 7.14
C VAL A 23 2.87 4.86 7.86
N ALA A 24 1.63 4.55 8.24
CA ALA A 24 0.76 5.45 8.99
C ALA A 24 1.43 5.90 10.30
N ARG A 25 1.95 4.94 11.08
CA ARG A 25 2.68 5.24 12.31
C ARG A 25 3.90 6.12 12.06
N ALA A 26 4.68 5.84 11.02
CA ALA A 26 5.86 6.64 10.69
C ALA A 26 5.50 8.09 10.33
N ILE A 27 4.37 8.31 9.65
CA ILE A 27 3.87 9.66 9.34
C ILE A 27 3.43 10.39 10.61
N GLU A 28 2.68 9.73 11.49
CA GLU A 28 2.25 10.32 12.77
C GLU A 28 3.45 10.65 13.67
N GLU A 29 4.42 9.74 13.77
CA GLU A 29 5.68 9.95 14.50
C GLU A 29 6.46 11.15 13.91
N ALA A 30 6.56 11.25 12.59
CA ALA A 30 7.22 12.39 11.94
C ALA A 30 6.50 13.72 12.21
N GLY A 31 5.15 13.73 12.16
CA GLY A 31 4.35 14.90 12.52
C GLY A 31 4.62 15.35 13.96
N ALA A 32 4.62 14.41 14.91
CA ALA A 32 4.92 14.70 16.31
C ALA A 32 6.33 15.32 16.51
N HIS A 33 7.35 14.82 15.80
CA HIS A 33 8.70 15.38 15.84
C HIS A 33 8.77 16.82 15.28
N LEU A 34 7.87 17.18 14.38
CA LEU A 34 7.74 18.54 13.82
C LEU A 34 6.84 19.45 14.66
N GLY A 35 6.26 18.94 15.76
CA GLY A 35 5.28 19.66 16.56
C GLY A 35 3.92 19.80 15.87
N GLU A 36 3.61 18.92 14.92
CA GLU A 36 2.32 18.85 14.24
C GLU A 36 1.46 17.71 14.82
N ASP A 37 0.16 17.95 14.98
CA ASP A 37 -0.81 16.92 15.36
C ASP A 37 -1.36 16.25 14.09
N VAL A 38 -0.70 15.18 13.65
CA VAL A 38 -1.05 14.42 12.45
C VAL A 38 -1.67 13.08 12.83
N ARG A 39 -2.75 12.71 12.13
CA ARG A 39 -3.40 11.41 12.23
C ARG A 39 -3.55 10.77 10.87
N VAL A 40 -3.45 9.44 10.81
CA VAL A 40 -3.62 8.69 9.57
C VAL A 40 -4.70 7.62 9.77
N GLN A 41 -5.79 7.74 9.02
CA GLN A 41 -6.87 6.75 8.97
C GLN A 41 -6.61 5.80 7.80
N LEU A 42 -6.67 4.48 8.04
CA LEU A 42 -6.61 3.50 6.97
C LEU A 42 -7.99 3.29 6.37
N GLU A 43 -8.09 3.35 5.05
CA GLU A 43 -9.30 3.03 4.28
C GLU A 43 -9.02 1.84 3.35
N VAL A 44 -9.84 0.80 3.47
CA VAL A 44 -9.66 -0.41 2.65
C VAL A 44 -10.35 -0.22 1.32
N VAL A 45 -9.56 0.00 0.27
CA VAL A 45 -10.04 0.04 -1.11
C VAL A 45 -10.24 -1.39 -1.59
N ARG A 46 -11.50 -1.84 -1.67
CA ARG A 46 -11.83 -3.19 -2.10
C ARG A 46 -11.42 -3.42 -3.55
N THR A 47 -10.51 -4.37 -3.78
CA THR A 47 -10.08 -4.71 -5.13
C THR A 47 -10.80 -5.95 -5.68
N HIS A 48 -11.05 -5.99 -7.00
CA HIS A 48 -11.63 -7.19 -7.65
C HIS A 48 -10.71 -8.41 -7.52
N GLY A 49 -9.39 -8.18 -7.48
CA GLY A 49 -8.38 -9.22 -7.29
C GLY A 49 -8.33 -9.80 -5.87
N ASP A 50 -8.95 -9.17 -4.87
CA ASP A 50 -9.06 -9.73 -3.51
C ASP A 50 -10.19 -10.76 -3.40
N VAL A 51 -11.06 -10.88 -4.40
CA VAL A 51 -12.27 -11.74 -4.39
C VAL A 51 -12.12 -12.99 -5.28
N SER A 52 -11.12 -13.03 -6.17
CA SER A 52 -10.96 -14.11 -7.15
C SER A 52 -9.77 -15.01 -6.85
N ALA A 53 -10.01 -16.33 -6.83
CA ALA A 53 -8.97 -17.36 -6.74
C ALA A 53 -8.29 -17.68 -8.09
N ALA A 54 -8.61 -16.93 -9.15
CA ALA A 54 -8.04 -17.14 -10.47
C ALA A 54 -6.52 -16.83 -10.47
N PRO A 55 -5.73 -17.51 -11.32
CA PRO A 55 -4.29 -17.22 -11.45
C PRO A 55 -4.04 -15.74 -11.75
N LEU A 56 -2.99 -15.15 -11.16
CA LEU A 56 -2.64 -13.74 -11.35
C LEU A 56 -2.45 -13.36 -12.84
N ALA A 57 -1.92 -14.29 -13.63
CA ALA A 57 -1.79 -14.13 -15.09
C ALA A 57 -3.15 -13.97 -15.80
N ALA A 58 -4.20 -14.61 -15.28
CA ALA A 58 -5.56 -14.53 -15.81
C ALA A 58 -6.32 -13.28 -15.33
N LEU A 59 -5.87 -12.63 -14.24
CA LEU A 59 -6.49 -11.44 -13.69
C LEU A 59 -6.06 -10.13 -14.38
N GLY A 60 -5.12 -10.18 -15.34
CA GLY A 60 -4.62 -9.01 -16.06
C GLY A 60 -3.18 -8.60 -15.70
N GLY A 61 -2.47 -9.39 -14.88
CA GLY A 61 -1.04 -9.23 -14.62
C GLY A 61 -0.66 -8.12 -13.62
N VAL A 62 0.60 -7.64 -13.72
CA VAL A 62 1.20 -6.61 -12.85
C VAL A 62 0.47 -5.29 -13.08
N GLY A 63 -0.36 -4.88 -12.12
CA GLY A 63 -1.06 -3.59 -12.16
C GLY A 63 -2.53 -3.64 -11.77
N VAL A 64 -3.17 -4.82 -11.74
CA VAL A 64 -4.57 -4.98 -11.33
C VAL A 64 -4.79 -4.48 -9.91
N PHE A 65 -3.87 -4.81 -9.01
CA PHE A 65 -3.91 -4.35 -7.61
C PHE A 65 -3.59 -2.86 -7.46
N ALA A 66 -2.77 -2.30 -8.35
CA ALA A 66 -2.41 -0.89 -8.33
C ALA A 66 -3.52 0.00 -8.93
N ALA A 67 -4.25 -0.49 -9.92
CA ALA A 67 -5.23 0.29 -10.69
C ALA A 67 -6.33 0.87 -9.80
N GLN A 68 -6.91 0.08 -8.89
CA GLN A 68 -8.02 0.55 -8.06
C GLN A 68 -7.58 1.55 -6.98
N LEU A 69 -6.42 1.32 -6.35
CA LEU A 69 -5.86 2.28 -5.40
C LEU A 69 -5.45 3.59 -6.09
N ARG A 70 -4.90 3.52 -7.31
CA ARG A 70 -4.61 4.70 -8.13
C ARG A 70 -5.88 5.46 -8.51
N LEU A 71 -6.97 4.76 -8.83
CA LEU A 71 -8.25 5.38 -9.12
C LEU A 71 -8.81 6.09 -7.88
N ALA A 72 -8.80 5.44 -6.71
CA ALA A 72 -9.22 6.06 -5.45
C ALA A 72 -8.45 7.34 -5.13
N LEU A 73 -7.12 7.35 -5.35
CA LEU A 73 -6.29 8.55 -5.22
C LEU A 73 -6.70 9.65 -6.21
N LEU A 74 -6.89 9.31 -7.48
CA LEU A 74 -7.26 10.27 -8.52
C LEU A 74 -8.66 10.86 -8.30
N GLN A 75 -9.56 10.10 -7.68
CA GLN A 75 -10.91 10.55 -7.33
C GLN A 75 -10.98 11.30 -5.99
N GLY A 76 -9.86 11.40 -5.26
CA GLY A 76 -9.81 12.06 -3.95
C GLY A 76 -10.49 11.28 -2.83
N GLU A 77 -10.69 9.97 -3.01
CA GLU A 77 -11.25 9.08 -1.97
C GLU A 77 -10.21 8.80 -0.87
N CYS A 78 -8.93 8.92 -1.19
CA CYS A 78 -7.82 8.87 -0.23
C CYS A 78 -6.73 9.87 -0.60
N ASP A 79 -5.91 10.27 0.38
CA ASP A 79 -4.84 11.25 0.22
C ASP A 79 -3.52 10.61 -0.21
N LEU A 80 -3.30 9.36 0.20
CA LEU A 80 -2.11 8.57 -0.10
C LEU A 80 -2.44 7.08 -0.15
N ALA A 81 -1.61 6.30 -0.85
CA ALA A 81 -1.72 4.85 -0.90
C ALA A 81 -0.37 4.19 -0.65
N VAL A 82 -0.40 3.00 -0.04
CA VAL A 82 0.79 2.18 0.20
C VAL A 82 0.71 0.91 -0.65
N HIS A 83 1.82 0.58 -1.30
CA HIS A 83 1.97 -0.62 -2.11
C HIS A 83 3.27 -1.33 -1.79
N SER A 84 3.27 -2.66 -1.96
CA SER A 84 4.52 -3.37 -2.21
C SER A 84 5.10 -2.88 -3.53
N PHE A 85 6.34 -2.42 -3.51
CA PHE A 85 6.92 -1.71 -4.66
C PHE A 85 6.98 -2.59 -5.92
N LYS A 86 7.18 -3.90 -5.75
CA LYS A 86 7.18 -4.89 -6.85
C LYS A 86 5.86 -4.97 -7.64
N ASP A 87 4.75 -4.53 -7.03
CA ASP A 87 3.42 -4.61 -7.63
C ASP A 87 3.05 -3.34 -8.43
N LEU A 88 3.89 -2.31 -8.40
CA LEU A 88 3.65 -1.07 -9.14
C LEU A 88 4.10 -1.19 -10.61
N PRO A 89 3.20 -0.88 -11.58
CA PRO A 89 3.60 -0.71 -12.97
C PRO A 89 4.70 0.34 -13.12
N THR A 90 5.66 0.07 -14.00
CA THR A 90 6.78 0.97 -14.32
C THR A 90 6.35 2.17 -15.15
N ALA A 91 5.27 2.04 -15.92
CA ALA A 91 4.70 3.16 -16.66
C ALA A 91 4.16 4.22 -15.69
N PRO A 92 4.43 5.53 -15.95
CA PRO A 92 3.91 6.60 -15.12
C PRO A 92 2.38 6.62 -15.16
N THR A 93 1.77 7.10 -14.08
CA THR A 93 0.33 7.38 -14.03
C THR A 93 0.15 8.88 -13.90
N PRO A 94 -0.34 9.58 -14.94
CA PRO A 94 -0.58 11.02 -14.87
C PRO A 94 -1.40 11.40 -13.64
N GLY A 95 -1.05 12.51 -13.00
CA GLY A 95 -1.69 12.97 -11.77
C GLY A 95 -1.18 12.31 -10.48
N LEU A 96 -0.41 11.22 -10.58
CA LEU A 96 0.15 10.53 -9.41
C LEU A 96 1.69 10.52 -9.45
N ARG A 97 2.30 10.45 -8.27
CA ARG A 97 3.74 10.31 -8.11
C ARG A 97 4.07 9.37 -6.95
N ILE A 98 5.24 8.74 -7.00
CA ILE A 98 5.81 8.06 -5.84
C ILE A 98 6.35 9.15 -4.91
N ALA A 99 5.66 9.38 -3.78
CA ALA A 99 6.03 10.43 -2.83
C ALA A 99 7.20 10.03 -1.92
N ALA A 100 7.30 8.73 -1.59
CA ALA A 100 8.34 8.20 -0.72
C ALA A 100 8.58 6.71 -1.02
N VAL A 101 9.79 6.25 -0.69
CA VAL A 101 10.16 4.84 -0.67
C VAL A 101 10.78 4.57 0.71
N PRO A 102 10.12 3.78 1.59
CA PRO A 102 10.69 3.43 2.89
C PRO A 102 11.99 2.63 2.77
N GLN A 103 12.72 2.47 3.88
CA GLN A 103 13.87 1.58 3.93
C GLN A 103 13.47 0.17 3.48
N ARG A 104 14.30 -0.44 2.62
CA ARG A 104 14.03 -1.74 2.02
C ARG A 104 14.25 -2.85 3.07
N GLU A 105 13.26 -3.71 3.22
CA GLU A 105 13.40 -4.98 3.94
C GLU A 105 14.25 -5.98 3.15
N ASP A 106 14.53 -7.14 3.75
CA ASP A 106 15.27 -8.22 3.09
C ASP A 106 14.64 -8.59 1.73
N PRO A 107 15.37 -8.44 0.60
CA PRO A 107 14.83 -8.68 -0.73
C PRO A 107 14.92 -10.14 -1.18
N ARG A 108 15.46 -11.04 -0.35
CA ARG A 108 15.69 -12.45 -0.71
C ARG A 108 14.38 -13.24 -0.72
N ASP A 109 14.30 -14.22 -1.60
CA ASP A 109 13.26 -15.24 -1.54
C ASP A 109 13.50 -16.19 -0.36
N ALA A 110 12.43 -16.79 0.14
CA ALA A 110 12.47 -17.78 1.22
C ALA A 110 11.90 -19.12 0.73
N LEU A 111 12.59 -20.21 1.07
CA LEU A 111 12.05 -21.56 0.91
C LEU A 111 11.03 -21.82 2.01
N CYS A 112 9.78 -22.04 1.62
CA CYS A 112 8.70 -22.48 2.52
C CYS A 112 8.37 -23.93 2.19
N ALA A 113 8.84 -24.87 3.00
CA ALA A 113 8.61 -26.31 2.83
C ALA A 113 8.08 -26.94 4.12
N ALA A 114 7.41 -28.09 3.98
CA ALA A 114 7.03 -28.91 5.13
C ALA A 114 8.29 -29.48 5.82
N ASP A 115 8.15 -29.86 7.09
CA ASP A 115 9.28 -30.31 7.92
C ASP A 115 10.18 -31.34 7.21
N GLY A 116 11.47 -31.04 7.14
CA GLY A 116 12.49 -31.93 6.59
C GLY A 116 12.67 -31.88 5.07
N ALA A 117 11.89 -31.09 4.34
CA ALA A 117 12.15 -30.82 2.93
C ALA A 117 13.05 -29.58 2.77
N THR A 118 14.20 -29.76 2.11
CA THR A 118 15.15 -28.70 1.73
C THR A 118 15.14 -28.47 0.23
#